data_AF-A0A2H3EGC6-F1
#
_entry.id   AF-A0A2H3EGC6-F1
#
_cell.length_a   1.000
_cell.length_b   1.000
_cell.length_c   1.000
_cell.angle_alpha   90.00
_cell.angle_beta   90.00
_cell.angle_gamma   90.00
#
_symmetry.space_group_name_H-M   'P 1'
#
loop_
_entity.id
_entity.type
_entity.pdbx_description
1 polymer ?
#
loop_
_entity_poly.entity_id
_entity_poly.type
_entity_poly.pdbx_seq_one_letter_code
_entity_poly.pdbx_strand_id
1 'polypeptide(L)'
;MRNTPSRIVDQPLPRARKDSSPDSTSNSDQNIVIIASSDSHEEILYQNISDNGAPISEAILDSLSELPFSTSSVVVSQVGPADEHPSGQSNNASDDSDYENSQDSDSESEYITFPKVTISATIETGQAESTIKVPKQRNYTGRMPAIPSSLADIPCATLGVQGVLDRLNATLGTSHTFDTPSVMSVLVYCIVKKYDFGTAYGRLRGVWNRNNDCTIEDELRTREEEDKEQRRKALVKNNLMTWPPPPRRVWDLCSNRVVPWWAKERRKLTSIGWYSPISHAWVDENNRVDVETPINGKEWPVPIPKDASLDLIRIEMLNLGVTYTWLDVLCLRQKGGPREDLRTEEWKVDVPTIGYVYWWARVVIYLSGLGRPLSLKEGDLESDRCWFRRAWTLQEVGHKRIIAGDTPDGPMHAELVDENGNYETEMLTSFHKQLEHMEGTTRSFRLFGPLADMQNRVSTNPVDRVAGLAFCLYAQRAYHESETPEDAWTALVNAMPDYMRAKILFLYPGVGLGCKKWRPRGSRS
;
A
#
# COMPACT_ATOMS: atom_id res chain seq x y z
N MET A 1 77.00 -52.63 -6.83
CA MET A 1 76.24 -53.79 -6.32
C MET A 1 74.75 -53.46 -6.36
N ARG A 2 74.02 -54.21 -7.19
CA ARG A 2 72.56 -54.50 -7.28
C ARG A 2 71.50 -53.37 -7.10
N ASN A 3 70.96 -53.03 -8.27
CA ASN A 3 69.54 -53.14 -8.72
C ASN A 3 68.44 -52.18 -8.20
N THR A 4 68.12 -51.24 -9.09
CA THR A 4 66.79 -50.79 -9.59
C THR A 4 65.89 -51.93 -10.15
N PRO A 5 64.67 -51.72 -10.72
CA PRO A 5 63.62 -50.67 -10.58
C PRO A 5 62.13 -51.14 -10.79
N SER A 6 61.18 -50.18 -10.87
CA SER A 6 60.07 -50.05 -11.87
C SER A 6 58.78 -50.91 -11.70
N ARG A 7 57.57 -50.62 -12.22
CA ARG A 7 56.89 -49.55 -13.02
C ARG A 7 55.37 -49.95 -13.06
N ILE A 8 54.39 -49.04 -12.93
CA ILE A 8 53.52 -48.41 -13.98
C ILE A 8 52.32 -49.25 -14.55
N VAL A 9 51.17 -48.54 -14.73
CA VAL A 9 49.90 -48.74 -15.52
C VAL A 9 48.92 -49.88 -15.19
N ASP A 10 47.58 -49.85 -15.44
CA ASP A 10 46.72 -49.12 -16.41
C ASP A 10 45.21 -49.14 -16.03
N GLN A 11 44.40 -48.25 -16.62
CA GLN A 11 42.90 -48.34 -16.70
C GLN A 11 42.43 -49.36 -17.77
N PRO A 12 41.14 -49.76 -17.81
CA PRO A 12 40.23 -49.22 -18.84
C PRO A 12 38.70 -49.17 -18.51
N LEU A 13 37.95 -48.38 -19.31
CA LEU A 13 36.46 -48.27 -19.50
C LEU A 13 35.90 -49.44 -20.41
N PRO A 14 34.65 -49.41 -20.98
CA PRO A 14 33.26 -49.51 -20.46
C PRO A 14 32.38 -50.58 -21.21
N ARG A 15 31.11 -50.85 -20.80
CA ARG A 15 29.93 -51.37 -21.61
C ARG A 15 28.75 -51.70 -20.64
N ALA A 16 27.52 -51.19 -20.75
CA ALA A 16 26.43 -51.25 -21.76
C ALA A 16 25.39 -52.40 -21.56
N ARG A 17 24.13 -51.99 -21.31
CA ARG A 17 22.79 -52.62 -21.60
C ARG A 17 22.43 -54.01 -21.02
N LYS A 18 21.30 -54.10 -20.30
CA LYS A 18 19.97 -54.53 -20.83
C LYS A 18 18.88 -54.65 -19.74
N ASP A 19 17.71 -54.15 -20.12
CA ASP A 19 16.31 -54.47 -19.76
C ASP A 19 16.03 -55.66 -18.83
N SER A 20 15.07 -55.52 -17.91
CA SER A 20 13.75 -56.19 -17.96
C SER A 20 12.94 -55.97 -16.68
N SER A 21 11.67 -55.61 -16.83
CA SER A 21 10.59 -55.66 -15.84
C SER A 21 10.36 -57.09 -15.31
N PRO A 22 9.71 -57.27 -14.14
CA PRO A 22 8.33 -57.76 -14.22
C PRO A 22 7.34 -57.06 -13.26
N ASP A 23 6.10 -56.97 -13.74
CA ASP A 23 4.90 -56.71 -12.96
C ASP A 23 4.63 -57.82 -11.93
N SER A 24 4.17 -57.46 -10.73
CA SER A 24 2.82 -57.78 -10.24
C SER A 24 2.64 -57.50 -8.74
N THR A 25 1.67 -56.63 -8.45
CA THR A 25 0.72 -56.63 -7.32
C THR A 25 1.22 -56.83 -5.89
N SER A 26 1.08 -55.78 -5.07
CA SER A 26 0.53 -55.93 -3.72
C SER A 26 -0.14 -54.64 -3.28
N ASN A 27 -1.39 -54.79 -2.81
CA ASN A 27 -2.23 -53.76 -2.22
C ASN A 27 -1.62 -53.25 -0.91
N SER A 28 -1.67 -51.93 -0.69
CA SER A 28 -1.82 -51.38 0.66
C SER A 28 -2.56 -50.05 0.59
N ASP A 29 -3.78 -50.07 1.12
CA ASP A 29 -4.59 -48.91 1.48
C ASP A 29 -3.79 -47.92 2.32
N GLN A 30 -3.91 -46.62 2.02
CA GLN A 30 -3.84 -45.55 3.02
C GLN A 30 -4.34 -44.21 2.44
N ASN A 31 -5.58 -43.89 2.80
CA ASN A 31 -6.08 -42.56 3.19
C ASN A 31 -5.64 -41.36 2.35
N ILE A 32 -6.41 -41.07 1.30
CA ILE A 32 -6.51 -39.73 0.74
C ILE A 32 -7.25 -38.85 1.76
N VAL A 33 -6.51 -38.02 2.49
CA VAL A 33 -7.08 -36.87 3.17
C VAL A 33 -7.35 -35.81 2.10
N ILE A 34 -8.60 -35.72 1.67
CA ILE A 34 -9.11 -34.59 0.91
C ILE A 34 -9.09 -33.39 1.85
N ILE A 35 -8.09 -32.50 1.71
CA ILE A 35 -8.09 -31.21 2.39
C ILE A 35 -9.10 -30.33 1.67
N ALA A 36 -10.24 -30.14 2.30
CA ALA A 36 -11.29 -29.24 1.87
C ALA A 36 -10.79 -27.78 1.87
N SER A 37 -11.22 -27.02 0.86
CA SER A 37 -11.07 -25.57 0.73
C SER A 37 -11.60 -24.88 2.00
N SER A 38 -10.79 -24.06 2.66
CA SER A 38 -11.22 -23.26 3.81
C SER A 38 -11.99 -22.02 3.35
N ASP A 39 -13.15 -22.24 2.74
CA ASP A 39 -14.19 -21.22 2.65
C ASP A 39 -15.17 -21.44 3.82
N SER A 40 -15.76 -20.35 4.32
CA SER A 40 -16.85 -20.29 5.31
C SER A 40 -16.50 -20.46 6.81
N HIS A 41 -16.00 -19.38 7.42
CA HIS A 41 -16.36 -19.06 8.82
C HIS A 41 -17.07 -17.70 8.98
N GLU A 42 -17.12 -16.88 7.92
CA GLU A 42 -17.98 -15.69 7.89
C GLU A 42 -19.44 -16.00 7.48
N GLU A 43 -19.70 -17.15 6.84
CA GLU A 43 -21.05 -17.57 6.41
C GLU A 43 -21.88 -18.25 7.52
N ILE A 44 -21.24 -18.89 8.51
CA ILE A 44 -21.94 -19.73 9.50
C ILE A 44 -22.72 -18.89 10.55
N LEU A 45 -22.45 -17.58 10.66
CA LEU A 45 -23.21 -16.72 11.57
C LEU A 45 -24.51 -16.17 10.95
N TYR A 46 -24.64 -16.13 9.63
CA TYR A 46 -25.80 -15.53 8.94
C TYR A 46 -26.83 -16.53 8.43
N GLN A 47 -26.48 -17.81 8.26
CA GLN A 47 -27.44 -18.84 7.88
C GLN A 47 -28.27 -19.39 9.06
N ASN A 48 -27.80 -19.25 10.30
CA ASN A 48 -28.54 -19.72 11.48
C ASN A 48 -29.58 -18.73 12.04
N ILE A 49 -29.83 -17.61 11.36
CA ILE A 49 -30.81 -16.59 11.77
C ILE A 49 -32.03 -16.55 10.83
N SER A 50 -31.97 -17.19 9.66
CA SER A 50 -33.05 -17.09 8.65
C SER A 50 -34.11 -18.20 8.71
N ASP A 51 -33.97 -19.19 9.59
CA ASP A 51 -34.92 -20.32 9.68
C ASP A 51 -35.40 -20.51 11.12
N ASN A 52 -36.20 -19.56 11.61
CA ASN A 52 -37.27 -19.79 12.57
C ASN A 52 -38.15 -18.54 12.67
N GLY A 53 -39.33 -18.60 12.07
CA GLY A 53 -40.34 -17.56 12.16
C GLY A 53 -40.94 -17.47 13.58
N ALA A 54 -40.52 -16.47 14.35
CA ALA A 54 -41.23 -15.87 15.49
C ALA A 54 -40.54 -14.55 15.89
N PRO A 55 -41.26 -13.53 16.39
CA PRO A 55 -40.72 -12.17 16.53
C PRO A 55 -39.78 -12.07 17.73
N ILE A 56 -38.55 -11.58 17.50
CA ILE A 56 -37.62 -11.19 18.56
C ILE A 56 -37.57 -9.66 18.59
N SER A 57 -38.63 -9.05 19.13
CA SER A 57 -38.65 -7.64 19.51
C SER A 57 -39.27 -7.57 20.90
N GLU A 58 -38.42 -7.50 21.93
CA GLU A 58 -38.67 -6.86 23.26
C GLU A 58 -37.62 -7.30 24.31
N ALA A 59 -37.02 -8.49 24.21
CA ALA A 59 -36.23 -9.04 25.32
C ALA A 59 -34.78 -8.52 25.46
N ILE A 60 -34.20 -7.84 24.46
CA ILE A 60 -32.83 -7.27 24.55
C ILE A 60 -32.85 -5.84 25.11
N LEU A 61 -34.02 -5.16 25.07
CA LEU A 61 -34.14 -3.75 25.43
C LEU A 61 -33.99 -3.50 26.95
N ASP A 62 -34.37 -4.47 27.78
CA ASP A 62 -34.35 -4.30 29.25
C ASP A 62 -32.97 -4.51 29.89
N SER A 63 -32.03 -5.22 29.24
CA SER A 63 -30.72 -5.52 29.84
C SER A 63 -29.63 -4.47 29.61
N LEU A 64 -29.89 -3.44 28.79
CA LEU A 64 -28.93 -2.34 28.54
C LEU A 64 -29.32 -1.03 29.25
N SER A 65 -30.45 -1.00 29.94
CA SER A 65 -31.00 0.18 30.61
C SER A 65 -30.45 0.42 32.03
N GLU A 66 -29.66 -0.50 32.57
CA GLU A 66 -29.11 -0.39 33.93
C GLU A 66 -27.58 -0.41 33.97
N LEU A 67 -26.94 0.71 33.57
CA LEU A 67 -25.58 1.02 34.02
C LEU A 67 -25.49 2.52 34.39
N PRO A 68 -24.97 2.86 35.58
CA PRO A 68 -25.00 4.23 36.07
C PRO A 68 -23.99 5.13 35.36
N PHE A 69 -24.49 6.28 34.88
CA PHE A 69 -23.71 7.37 34.30
C PHE A 69 -22.78 8.01 35.33
N SER A 70 -21.51 8.19 34.98
CA SER A 70 -20.62 9.15 35.64
C SER A 70 -20.33 10.28 34.66
N THR A 71 -20.91 11.45 34.94
CA THR A 71 -20.65 12.69 34.21
C THR A 71 -19.30 13.26 34.65
N SER A 72 -18.35 13.37 33.72
CA SER A 72 -17.15 14.19 33.90
C SER A 72 -17.21 15.35 32.91
N SER A 73 -17.46 16.54 33.44
CA SER A 73 -17.47 17.80 32.70
C SER A 73 -16.04 18.25 32.44
N VAL A 74 -15.60 18.23 31.18
CA VAL A 74 -14.36 18.92 30.76
C VAL A 74 -14.75 20.28 30.19
N VAL A 75 -14.26 21.32 30.85
CA VAL A 75 -14.45 22.74 30.52
C VAL A 75 -13.71 23.07 29.22
N VAL A 76 -14.44 23.47 28.19
CA VAL A 76 -13.88 24.07 26.96
C VAL A 76 -13.73 25.58 27.20
N SER A 77 -12.49 26.07 27.17
CA SER A 77 -12.21 27.51 27.23
C SER A 77 -12.56 28.17 25.90
N GLN A 78 -13.52 29.10 25.92
CA GLN A 78 -13.86 29.98 24.81
C GLN A 78 -12.90 31.18 24.79
N VAL A 79 -12.29 31.47 23.64
CA VAL A 79 -11.62 32.74 23.36
C VAL A 79 -12.49 33.47 22.34
N GLY A 80 -12.90 34.70 22.68
CA GLY A 80 -13.80 35.54 21.88
C GLY A 80 -13.15 36.10 20.61
N PRO A 81 -13.95 36.65 19.69
CA PRO A 81 -13.46 37.18 18.42
C PRO A 81 -12.89 38.60 18.60
N ALA A 82 -11.79 38.88 17.91
CA ALA A 82 -11.35 40.25 17.66
C ALA A 82 -11.82 40.64 16.26
N ASP A 83 -12.59 41.73 16.21
CA ASP A 83 -13.03 42.43 15.00
C ASP A 83 -11.83 43.06 14.28
N GLU A 84 -11.77 42.94 12.96
CA GLU A 84 -11.17 43.96 12.09
C GLU A 84 -11.82 43.89 10.69
N HIS A 85 -12.40 45.01 10.28
CA HIS A 85 -13.05 45.24 8.98
C HIS A 85 -12.10 45.98 8.00
N PRO A 86 -12.41 46.01 6.68
CA PRO A 86 -11.41 45.99 5.61
C PRO A 86 -11.18 47.33 4.89
N SER A 87 -10.08 47.39 4.14
CA SER A 87 -9.83 48.29 3.01
C SER A 87 -8.82 47.58 2.09
N GLY A 88 -8.90 47.51 0.76
CA GLY A 88 -9.55 48.36 -0.22
C GLY A 88 -8.50 48.75 -1.28
N GLN A 89 -8.74 48.31 -2.53
CA GLN A 89 -8.19 48.81 -3.81
C GLN A 89 -7.04 48.07 -4.52
N SER A 90 -7.20 48.14 -5.83
CA SER A 90 -6.73 47.35 -6.97
C SER A 90 -5.59 48.02 -7.74
N ASN A 91 -4.82 47.25 -8.53
CA ASN A 91 -4.91 47.22 -10.01
C ASN A 91 -3.66 46.66 -10.72
N ASN A 92 -3.97 45.95 -11.83
CA ASN A 92 -3.20 45.69 -13.07
C ASN A 92 -2.06 44.65 -13.03
N ALA A 93 -1.77 43.85 -14.06
CA ALA A 93 -2.43 43.26 -15.24
C ALA A 93 -1.27 42.81 -16.18
N SER A 94 -1.29 41.56 -16.69
CA SER A 94 -0.91 41.20 -18.08
C SER A 94 -0.88 39.67 -18.26
N ASP A 95 -1.76 39.17 -19.16
CA ASP A 95 -1.61 38.16 -20.24
C ASP A 95 -0.65 36.96 -20.06
N ASP A 96 -0.95 35.73 -20.50
CA ASP A 96 -1.79 35.33 -21.64
C ASP A 96 -2.05 33.80 -21.63
N SER A 97 -2.98 33.39 -22.49
CA SER A 97 -3.17 32.07 -23.13
C SER A 97 -4.40 31.24 -22.71
N ASP A 98 -5.36 31.33 -23.62
CA ASP A 98 -6.68 30.71 -23.68
C ASP A 98 -6.64 29.18 -23.86
N TYR A 99 -7.52 28.50 -23.13
CA TYR A 99 -8.17 27.29 -23.59
C TYR A 99 -9.66 27.39 -23.28
N GLU A 100 -10.43 27.86 -24.27
CA GLU A 100 -11.87 27.64 -24.29
C GLU A 100 -12.17 26.14 -24.32
N ASN A 101 -12.94 25.64 -23.36
CA ASN A 101 -13.70 24.42 -23.56
C ASN A 101 -15.06 24.51 -22.87
N SER A 102 -16.07 24.53 -23.73
CA SER A 102 -17.47 24.08 -23.57
C SER A 102 -18.13 24.24 -22.19
N GLN A 103 -19.16 25.09 -22.20
CA GLN A 103 -20.29 25.11 -21.27
C GLN A 103 -20.70 23.69 -20.83
N ASP A 104 -20.38 23.32 -19.60
CA ASP A 104 -21.15 22.35 -18.84
C ASP A 104 -21.83 23.11 -17.71
N SER A 105 -23.15 23.08 -17.75
CA SER A 105 -24.07 23.68 -16.80
C SER A 105 -23.68 23.38 -15.35
N ASP A 106 -23.48 24.44 -14.59
CA ASP A 106 -23.28 24.45 -13.14
C ASP A 106 -24.32 23.56 -12.43
N SER A 107 -23.88 22.38 -11.97
CA SER A 107 -24.42 21.84 -10.73
C SER A 107 -23.56 22.41 -9.61
N GLU A 108 -24.07 23.42 -8.90
CA GLU A 108 -23.50 23.88 -7.63
C GLU A 108 -23.32 22.66 -6.71
N SER A 109 -22.11 22.09 -6.68
CA SER A 109 -21.77 21.15 -5.62
C SER A 109 -21.59 22.00 -4.38
N GLU A 110 -22.55 21.96 -3.47
CA GLU A 110 -22.36 22.46 -2.11
C GLU A 110 -21.01 21.95 -1.60
N TYR A 111 -20.04 22.86 -1.49
CA TYR A 111 -18.73 22.55 -0.93
C TYR A 111 -18.94 22.23 0.55
N ILE A 112 -19.12 20.94 0.87
CA ILE A 112 -19.22 20.47 2.26
C ILE A 112 -17.98 21.00 3.00
N THR A 113 -18.22 21.95 3.88
CA THR A 113 -17.16 22.64 4.62
C THR A 113 -17.03 21.97 5.98
N PHE A 114 -16.09 21.03 6.08
CA PHE A 114 -15.82 20.34 7.34
C PHE A 114 -15.19 21.27 8.40
N PRO A 115 -15.37 20.95 9.70
CA PRO A 115 -14.70 21.63 10.80
C PRO A 115 -13.18 21.63 10.63
N LYS A 116 -12.53 22.70 11.08
CA LYS A 116 -11.06 22.76 11.13
C LYS A 116 -10.58 21.91 12.31
N VAL A 117 -9.67 20.97 12.04
CA VAL A 117 -9.08 20.06 13.03
C VAL A 117 -7.58 20.27 13.10
N THR A 118 -6.99 19.92 14.26
CA THR A 118 -5.54 19.93 14.47
C THR A 118 -5.10 18.57 15.01
N ILE A 119 -4.13 17.95 14.34
CA ILE A 119 -3.45 16.72 14.77
C ILE A 119 -1.99 17.11 15.04
N SER A 120 -1.55 17.04 16.29
CA SER A 120 -0.19 17.43 16.68
C SER A 120 0.64 16.25 17.13
N ALA A 121 1.93 16.28 16.84
CA ALA A 121 2.85 15.27 17.31
C ALA A 121 2.92 15.21 18.84
N THR A 122 2.74 16.34 19.53
CA THR A 122 2.71 16.38 20.99
C THR A 122 1.58 15.51 21.56
N ILE A 123 0.38 15.60 20.98
CA ILE A 123 -0.77 14.81 21.42
C ILE A 123 -0.63 13.35 20.99
N GLU A 124 -0.21 13.12 19.74
CA GLU A 124 -0.17 11.77 19.15
C GLU A 124 1.00 10.92 19.68
N THR A 125 2.16 11.53 19.96
CA THR A 125 3.40 10.81 20.31
C THR A 125 3.99 11.19 21.66
N GLY A 126 3.49 12.26 22.30
CA GLY A 126 4.10 12.83 23.50
C GLY A 126 5.39 13.62 23.25
N GLN A 127 5.92 13.65 22.02
CA GLN A 127 7.12 14.40 21.66
C GLN A 127 6.80 15.87 21.38
N ALA A 128 7.62 16.77 21.92
CA ALA A 128 7.46 18.20 21.63
C ALA A 128 7.74 18.50 20.15
N GLU A 129 6.86 19.28 19.52
CA GLU A 129 6.96 19.64 18.10
C GLU A 129 8.31 20.27 17.72
N SER A 130 8.92 21.03 18.64
CA SER A 130 10.23 21.67 18.43
C SER A 130 11.39 20.68 18.31
N THR A 131 11.25 19.46 18.84
CA THR A 131 12.27 18.40 18.73
C THR A 131 12.20 17.64 17.40
N ILE A 132 11.10 17.78 16.67
CA ILE A 132 10.88 17.09 15.39
C ILE A 132 11.57 17.89 14.29
N LYS A 133 12.55 17.24 13.65
CA LYS A 133 13.39 17.86 12.62
C LYS A 133 12.60 18.20 11.35
N VAL A 134 11.68 17.32 10.94
CA VAL A 134 10.87 17.47 9.72
C VAL A 134 9.68 18.40 10.03
N PRO A 135 9.61 19.62 9.48
CA PRO A 135 8.56 20.56 9.85
C PRO A 135 7.14 20.04 9.55
N LYS A 136 6.97 19.31 8.44
CA LYS A 136 5.67 18.72 8.05
C LYS A 136 5.22 17.57 8.96
N GLN A 137 6.06 17.05 9.84
CA GLN A 137 5.69 16.02 10.82
C GLN A 137 5.21 16.59 12.16
N ARG A 138 5.32 17.91 12.38
CA ARG A 138 5.06 18.55 13.69
C ARG A 138 3.59 18.60 14.04
N ASN A 139 2.79 19.19 13.17
CA ASN A 139 1.34 19.24 13.33
C ASN A 139 0.69 19.40 11.96
N TYR A 140 -0.54 18.93 11.85
CA TYR A 140 -1.44 19.18 10.73
C TYR A 140 -2.59 20.03 11.24
N THR A 141 -2.89 21.12 10.54
CA THR A 141 -4.06 21.94 10.80
C THR A 141 -4.81 22.16 9.50
N GLY A 142 -6.03 21.64 9.38
CA GLY A 142 -6.79 21.73 8.14
C GLY A 142 -8.25 21.33 8.29
N ARG A 143 -8.97 21.29 7.18
CA ARG A 143 -10.40 20.93 7.14
C ARG A 143 -10.64 19.48 6.72
N MET A 144 -9.59 18.70 6.45
CA MET A 144 -9.83 17.29 6.21
C MET A 144 -10.32 16.67 7.53
N PRO A 145 -11.39 15.85 7.54
CA PRO A 145 -12.03 15.39 8.76
C PRO A 145 -11.21 14.28 9.43
N ALA A 146 -9.95 14.56 9.74
CA ALA A 146 -9.05 13.65 10.44
C ALA A 146 -9.36 13.64 11.94
N ILE A 147 -9.48 12.45 12.51
CA ILE A 147 -9.72 12.25 13.94
C ILE A 147 -8.40 11.95 14.67
N PRO A 148 -8.21 12.40 15.92
CA PRO A 148 -7.03 12.05 16.71
C PRO A 148 -7.01 10.54 17.01
N SER A 149 -5.83 9.96 17.20
CA SER A 149 -5.72 8.50 17.42
C SER A 149 -6.41 8.07 18.71
N SER A 150 -6.39 8.93 19.74
CA SER A 150 -7.12 8.70 20.99
C SER A 150 -8.63 8.53 20.81
N LEU A 151 -9.22 9.17 19.79
CA LEU A 151 -10.63 8.96 19.41
C LEU A 151 -10.79 7.72 18.53
N ALA A 152 -9.88 7.51 17.58
CA ALA A 152 -9.91 6.35 16.69
C ALA A 152 -9.84 5.02 17.47
N ASP A 153 -9.05 4.99 18.53
CA ASP A 153 -8.78 3.79 19.34
C ASP A 153 -9.91 3.42 20.31
N ILE A 154 -10.95 4.26 20.47
CA ILE A 154 -12.06 3.98 21.38
C ILE A 154 -12.91 2.84 20.80
N PRO A 155 -13.12 1.72 21.51
CA PRO A 155 -14.04 0.67 21.06
C PRO A 155 -15.46 1.22 20.86
N CYS A 156 -16.13 0.90 19.75
CA CYS A 156 -17.50 1.34 19.51
C CYS A 156 -18.46 0.90 20.64
N ALA A 157 -18.22 -0.27 21.23
CA ALA A 157 -18.98 -0.76 22.38
C ALA A 157 -18.90 0.17 23.60
N THR A 158 -17.79 0.89 23.80
CA THR A 158 -17.63 1.86 24.90
C THR A 158 -18.42 3.15 24.65
N LEU A 159 -18.54 3.56 23.39
CA LEU A 159 -19.34 4.73 23.00
C LEU A 159 -20.85 4.43 23.02
N GLY A 160 -21.22 3.17 22.78
CA GLY A 160 -22.61 2.79 22.51
C GLY A 160 -23.11 3.32 21.17
N VAL A 161 -24.27 2.85 20.73
CA VAL A 161 -24.82 3.19 19.40
C VAL A 161 -25.01 4.71 19.24
N GLN A 162 -25.56 5.37 20.26
CA GLN A 162 -25.72 6.83 20.29
C GLN A 162 -24.38 7.56 20.22
N GLY A 163 -23.39 7.16 21.03
CA GLY A 163 -22.09 7.82 21.04
C GLY A 163 -21.35 7.68 19.71
N VAL A 164 -21.47 6.55 19.01
CA VAL A 164 -20.90 6.40 17.66
C VAL A 164 -21.61 7.33 16.67
N LEU A 165 -22.95 7.39 16.68
CA LEU A 165 -23.73 8.30 15.82
C LEU A 165 -23.33 9.77 16.04
N ASP A 166 -23.27 10.20 17.30
CA ASP A 166 -22.94 11.58 17.67
C ASP A 166 -21.55 11.98 17.18
N ARG A 167 -20.57 11.08 17.32
CA ARG A 167 -19.19 11.32 16.87
C ARG A 167 -19.08 11.36 15.35
N LEU A 168 -19.80 10.47 14.64
CA LEU A 168 -19.88 10.50 13.17
C LEU A 168 -20.49 11.82 12.69
N ASN A 169 -21.63 12.20 13.26
CA ASN A 169 -22.32 13.45 12.95
C ASN A 169 -21.45 14.67 13.20
N ALA A 170 -20.81 14.75 14.37
CA ALA A 170 -19.91 15.85 14.71
C ALA A 170 -18.70 15.95 13.77
N THR A 171 -18.11 14.80 13.40
CA THR A 171 -16.90 14.77 12.55
C THR A 171 -17.22 15.07 11.09
N LEU A 172 -18.36 14.59 10.59
CA LEU A 172 -18.75 14.72 9.18
C LEU A 172 -19.67 15.93 8.93
N GLY A 173 -20.06 16.66 9.97
CA GLY A 173 -20.97 17.80 9.87
C GLY A 173 -22.37 17.39 9.43
N THR A 174 -22.86 16.25 9.94
CA THR A 174 -24.15 15.66 9.55
C THR A 174 -25.12 15.61 10.72
N SER A 175 -26.39 15.36 10.43
CA SER A 175 -27.47 15.31 11.41
C SER A 175 -28.33 14.06 11.25
N HIS A 176 -27.71 12.91 10.93
CA HIS A 176 -28.44 11.65 10.81
C HIS A 176 -29.04 11.26 12.15
N THR A 177 -30.21 10.65 12.10
CA THR A 177 -30.91 10.12 13.28
C THR A 177 -31.04 8.60 13.15
N PHE A 178 -31.59 7.94 14.17
CA PHE A 178 -31.91 6.51 14.05
C PHE A 178 -33.04 6.21 13.07
N ASP A 179 -33.84 7.22 12.72
CA ASP A 179 -34.88 7.10 11.70
C ASP A 179 -34.29 7.14 10.28
N THR A 180 -33.04 7.56 10.13
CA THR A 180 -32.33 7.47 8.86
C THR A 180 -32.16 5.99 8.48
N PRO A 181 -32.58 5.59 7.26
CA PRO A 181 -32.50 4.20 6.82
C PRO A 181 -31.12 3.57 7.04
N SER A 182 -31.13 2.39 7.66
CA SER A 182 -29.95 1.55 7.96
C SER A 182 -28.91 2.15 8.91
N VAL A 183 -29.08 3.38 9.43
CA VAL A 183 -28.11 3.95 10.40
C VAL A 183 -28.05 3.10 11.67
N MET A 184 -29.19 2.73 12.25
CA MET A 184 -29.20 1.87 13.44
C MET A 184 -28.52 0.52 13.17
N SER A 185 -28.83 -0.15 12.05
CA SER A 185 -28.29 -1.48 11.74
C SER A 185 -26.78 -1.46 11.56
N VAL A 186 -26.23 -0.49 10.82
CA VAL A 186 -24.78 -0.40 10.58
C VAL A 186 -23.99 -0.05 11.84
N LEU A 187 -24.56 0.77 12.74
CA LEU A 187 -23.92 1.12 14.00
C LEU A 187 -23.91 -0.06 14.98
N VAL A 188 -25.03 -0.79 15.09
CA VAL A 188 -25.09 -2.05 15.84
C VAL A 188 -24.10 -3.06 15.28
N TYR A 189 -24.01 -3.19 13.95
CA TYR A 189 -23.04 -4.07 13.30
C TYR A 189 -21.59 -3.74 13.68
N CYS A 190 -21.21 -2.46 13.72
CA CYS A 190 -19.86 -2.05 14.14
C CYS A 190 -19.54 -2.50 15.58
N ILE A 191 -20.51 -2.42 16.49
CA ILE A 191 -20.35 -2.86 17.88
C ILE A 191 -20.24 -4.39 17.95
N VAL A 192 -21.11 -5.12 17.25
CA VAL A 192 -21.09 -6.59 17.22
C VAL A 192 -19.78 -7.12 16.64
N LYS A 193 -19.23 -6.47 15.61
CA LYS A 193 -17.92 -6.76 15.02
C LYS A 193 -16.73 -6.30 15.88
N LYS A 194 -17.00 -5.68 17.04
CA LYS A 194 -15.99 -5.18 17.99
C LYS A 194 -15.02 -4.17 17.35
N TYR A 195 -15.52 -3.37 16.42
CA TYR A 195 -14.71 -2.31 15.82
C TYR A 195 -14.42 -1.20 16.83
N ASP A 196 -13.24 -0.61 16.69
CA ASP A 196 -12.97 0.71 17.24
C ASP A 196 -13.61 1.80 16.38
N PHE A 197 -13.70 3.01 16.92
CA PHE A 197 -14.35 4.11 16.25
C PHE A 197 -13.63 4.49 14.95
N GLY A 198 -12.31 4.39 14.89
CA GLY A 198 -11.53 4.63 13.67
C GLY A 198 -11.95 3.68 12.55
N THR A 199 -12.12 2.39 12.85
CA THR A 199 -12.49 1.37 11.87
C THR A 199 -13.91 1.59 11.37
N ALA A 200 -14.84 1.89 12.27
CA ALA A 200 -16.21 2.25 11.91
C ALA A 200 -16.24 3.53 11.05
N TYR A 201 -15.55 4.57 11.49
CA TYR A 201 -15.44 5.86 10.80
C TYR A 201 -14.86 5.69 9.38
N GLY A 202 -13.72 5.00 9.24
CA GLY A 202 -13.06 4.80 7.95
C GLY A 202 -13.91 4.00 6.96
N ARG A 203 -14.70 3.03 7.45
CA ARG A 203 -15.61 2.23 6.61
C ARG A 203 -16.88 2.99 6.20
N LEU A 204 -17.45 3.77 7.11
CA LEU A 204 -18.73 4.45 6.90
C LEU A 204 -18.58 5.78 6.17
N ARG A 205 -17.47 6.51 6.38
CA ARG A 205 -17.28 7.87 5.86
C ARG A 205 -17.58 8.00 4.36
N GLY A 206 -17.12 7.06 3.55
CA GLY A 206 -17.27 7.12 2.09
C GLY A 206 -18.70 6.89 1.56
N VAL A 207 -19.62 6.45 2.43
CA VAL A 207 -21.03 6.14 2.10
C VAL A 207 -22.01 6.95 2.95
N TRP A 208 -21.56 7.53 4.06
CA TRP A 208 -22.39 8.19 5.08
C TRP A 208 -23.31 9.29 4.55
N ASN A 209 -22.83 10.06 3.57
CA ASN A 209 -23.56 11.20 2.98
C ASN A 209 -23.90 11.01 1.50
N ARG A 210 -23.94 9.77 1.01
CA ARG A 210 -24.32 9.56 -0.40
C ARG A 210 -25.82 9.74 -0.56
N ASN A 211 -26.21 10.59 -1.53
CA ASN A 211 -27.59 10.75 -1.95
C ASN A 211 -27.86 9.77 -3.10
N ASN A 212 -27.93 8.47 -2.79
CA ASN A 212 -28.31 7.42 -3.73
C ASN A 212 -29.59 6.72 -3.26
N ASP A 213 -30.26 6.01 -4.16
CA ASP A 213 -31.52 5.31 -3.87
C ASP A 213 -31.33 4.05 -2.98
N CYS A 214 -30.09 3.71 -2.61
CA CYS A 214 -29.78 2.56 -1.76
C CYS A 214 -29.35 2.98 -0.35
N THR A 215 -29.56 2.09 0.62
CA THR A 215 -29.18 2.36 2.00
C THR A 215 -27.66 2.26 2.20
N ILE A 216 -27.16 2.81 3.31
CA ILE A 216 -25.73 2.71 3.69
C ILE A 216 -25.29 1.24 3.72
N GLU A 217 -26.12 0.36 4.28
CA GLU A 217 -25.82 -1.07 4.41
C GLU A 217 -25.74 -1.77 3.03
N ASP A 218 -26.69 -1.48 2.14
CA ASP A 218 -26.73 -2.09 0.81
C ASP A 218 -25.51 -1.68 -0.02
N GLU A 219 -25.14 -0.40 0.02
CA GLU A 219 -23.96 0.11 -0.68
C GLU A 219 -22.67 -0.57 -0.16
N LEU A 220 -22.51 -0.72 1.16
CA LEU A 220 -21.34 -1.41 1.73
C LEU A 220 -21.28 -2.87 1.25
N ARG A 221 -22.40 -3.58 1.30
CA ARG A 221 -22.53 -4.97 0.85
C ARG A 221 -22.15 -5.12 -0.62
N THR A 222 -22.75 -4.30 -1.49
CA THR A 222 -22.46 -4.30 -2.93
C THR A 222 -20.98 -4.06 -3.20
N ARG A 223 -20.36 -3.06 -2.55
CA ARG A 223 -18.93 -2.75 -2.75
C ARG A 223 -18.02 -3.90 -2.32
N GLU A 224 -18.34 -4.54 -1.20
CA GLU A 224 -17.58 -5.68 -0.70
C GLU A 224 -17.69 -6.89 -1.64
N GLU A 225 -18.91 -7.19 -2.12
CA GLU A 225 -19.17 -8.26 -3.09
C GLU A 225 -18.46 -8.02 -4.43
N GLU A 226 -18.49 -6.78 -4.94
CA GLU A 226 -17.75 -6.36 -6.14
C GLU A 226 -16.24 -6.62 -6.01
N ASP A 227 -15.62 -6.23 -4.89
CA ASP A 227 -14.19 -6.43 -4.66
C ASP A 227 -13.84 -7.93 -4.51
N LYS A 228 -14.66 -8.70 -3.78
CA LYS A 228 -14.51 -10.16 -3.66
C LYS A 228 -14.56 -10.83 -5.03
N GLU A 229 -15.53 -10.46 -5.86
CA GLU A 229 -15.70 -11.03 -7.19
C GLU A 229 -14.57 -10.64 -8.15
N GLN A 230 -14.11 -9.38 -8.09
CA GLN A 230 -12.94 -8.93 -8.86
C GLN A 230 -11.68 -9.71 -8.49
N ARG A 231 -11.43 -9.92 -7.19
CA ARG A 231 -10.27 -10.70 -6.72
C ARG A 231 -10.37 -12.18 -7.09
N ARG A 232 -11.57 -12.77 -7.03
CA ARG A 232 -11.81 -14.16 -7.46
C ARG A 232 -11.54 -14.34 -8.95
N LYS A 233 -11.88 -13.34 -9.77
CA LYS A 233 -11.65 -13.32 -11.22
C LYS A 233 -10.25 -12.85 -11.63
N ALA A 234 -9.43 -12.36 -10.70
CA ALA A 234 -8.14 -11.74 -11.00
C ALA A 234 -7.16 -12.74 -11.64
N LEU A 235 -7.19 -14.01 -11.24
CA LEU A 235 -6.32 -15.06 -11.77
C LEU A 235 -7.10 -15.96 -12.75
N VAL A 236 -6.61 -16.05 -13.99
CA VAL A 236 -7.11 -16.98 -15.01
C VAL A 236 -6.42 -18.35 -14.85
N LYS A 237 -6.93 -19.41 -15.52
CA LYS A 237 -6.49 -20.82 -15.47
C LYS A 237 -4.96 -21.10 -15.51
N ASN A 238 -4.15 -20.13 -15.92
CA ASN A 238 -2.68 -20.21 -15.98
C ASN A 238 -1.96 -19.33 -14.94
N ASN A 239 -2.63 -18.90 -13.87
CA ASN A 239 -2.12 -17.94 -12.88
C ASN A 239 -1.71 -16.59 -13.50
N LEU A 240 -2.31 -16.22 -14.62
CA LEU A 240 -2.11 -14.94 -15.28
C LEU A 240 -3.14 -13.93 -14.78
N MET A 241 -2.73 -12.67 -14.65
CA MET A 241 -3.64 -11.57 -14.35
C MET A 241 -4.02 -10.82 -15.62
N THR A 242 -5.30 -10.89 -16.00
CA THR A 242 -5.85 -10.12 -17.13
C THR A 242 -6.06 -8.66 -16.74
N TRP A 243 -6.57 -8.42 -15.53
CA TRP A 243 -6.78 -7.10 -14.95
C TRP A 243 -6.34 -7.15 -13.49
N PRO A 244 -5.22 -6.52 -13.12
CA PRO A 244 -4.77 -6.52 -11.73
C PRO A 244 -5.83 -5.83 -10.87
N PRO A 245 -6.30 -6.47 -9.79
CA PRO A 245 -7.26 -5.84 -8.89
C PRO A 245 -6.61 -4.63 -8.20
N PRO A 246 -7.42 -3.69 -7.69
CA PRO A 246 -6.89 -2.64 -6.84
C PRO A 246 -6.22 -3.21 -5.57
N PRO A 247 -5.41 -2.41 -4.85
CA PRO A 247 -4.82 -2.87 -3.59
C PRO A 247 -5.92 -3.39 -2.64
N ARG A 248 -5.62 -4.41 -1.84
CA ARG A 248 -6.61 -4.98 -0.90
C ARG A 248 -7.02 -4.01 0.18
N ARG A 249 -6.04 -3.27 0.69
CA ARG A 249 -6.19 -2.35 1.80
C ARG A 249 -5.48 -1.05 1.48
N VAL A 250 -5.93 0.01 2.14
CA VAL A 250 -5.28 1.33 2.15
C VAL A 250 -5.34 1.90 3.54
N TRP A 251 -4.31 2.67 3.90
CA TRP A 251 -4.32 3.45 5.12
C TRP A 251 -5.12 4.73 4.89
N ASP A 252 -6.29 4.81 5.53
CA ASP A 252 -7.07 6.03 5.61
C ASP A 252 -6.50 6.91 6.73
N LEU A 253 -5.89 8.02 6.33
CA LEU A 253 -5.20 8.95 7.22
C LEU A 253 -6.18 9.73 8.09
N CYS A 254 -7.46 9.83 7.69
CA CYS A 254 -8.45 10.51 8.52
C CYS A 254 -8.91 9.65 9.67
N SER A 255 -9.20 8.37 9.43
CA SER A 255 -9.57 7.41 10.48
C SER A 255 -8.39 6.87 11.28
N ASN A 256 -7.17 7.06 10.79
CA ASN A 256 -5.97 6.38 11.26
C ASN A 256 -6.11 4.85 11.26
N ARG A 257 -6.75 4.29 10.23
CA ARG A 257 -6.93 2.85 10.07
C ARG A 257 -6.64 2.37 8.67
N VAL A 258 -6.10 1.17 8.58
CA VAL A 258 -6.05 0.40 7.36
C VAL A 258 -7.44 -0.16 7.11
N VAL A 259 -8.05 0.28 6.03
CA VAL A 259 -9.40 -0.13 5.62
C VAL A 259 -9.34 -0.88 4.29
N PRO A 260 -10.30 -1.77 4.02
CA PRO A 260 -10.42 -2.38 2.70
C PRO A 260 -10.57 -1.32 1.61
N TRP A 261 -9.96 -1.53 0.44
CA TRP A 261 -10.03 -0.56 -0.65
C TRP A 261 -11.45 -0.22 -1.08
N TRP A 262 -12.35 -1.19 -1.06
CA TRP A 262 -13.75 -0.99 -1.43
C TRP A 262 -14.48 -0.01 -0.50
N ALA A 263 -14.00 0.18 0.73
CA ALA A 263 -14.59 1.09 1.71
C ALA A 263 -14.22 2.56 1.48
N LYS A 264 -13.23 2.83 0.62
CA LYS A 264 -12.78 4.20 0.34
C LYS A 264 -13.89 5.08 -0.21
N GLU A 265 -13.77 6.38 0.04
CA GLU A 265 -14.66 7.37 -0.54
C GLU A 265 -14.52 7.42 -2.07
N ARG A 266 -15.65 7.28 -2.78
CA ARG A 266 -15.73 7.31 -4.24
C ARG A 266 -16.06 8.72 -4.80
N ARG A 267 -16.30 9.73 -3.95
CA ARG A 267 -16.62 11.11 -4.40
C ARG A 267 -15.41 11.75 -5.08
N LYS A 268 -15.65 12.51 -6.15
CA LYS A 268 -14.67 13.39 -6.80
C LYS A 268 -14.44 14.62 -5.92
N LEU A 269 -13.74 14.47 -4.80
CA LEU A 269 -13.09 15.63 -4.18
C LEU A 269 -11.89 15.96 -5.08
N THR A 270 -12.10 16.93 -5.97
CA THR A 270 -11.14 17.63 -6.86
C THR A 270 -9.86 16.84 -7.23
N SER A 271 -9.77 16.49 -8.52
CA SER A 271 -8.58 16.02 -9.23
C SER A 271 -7.24 16.43 -8.62
N ILE A 272 -6.38 15.42 -8.36
CA ILE A 272 -4.95 15.50 -7.98
C ILE A 272 -4.70 15.76 -6.47
N GLY A 273 -4.78 14.71 -5.63
CA GLY A 273 -4.27 14.79 -4.25
C GLY A 273 -4.71 13.70 -3.26
N TRP A 274 -5.85 13.04 -3.50
CA TRP A 274 -6.50 12.19 -2.49
C TRP A 274 -5.81 10.85 -2.18
N TYR A 275 -5.05 10.30 -3.13
CA TYR A 275 -4.33 9.04 -3.01
C TYR A 275 -2.86 9.21 -3.37
N SER A 276 -1.96 8.82 -2.48
CA SER A 276 -0.51 8.85 -2.73
C SER A 276 0.17 7.69 -1.99
N PRO A 277 0.75 6.71 -2.70
CA PRO A 277 1.48 5.63 -2.06
C PRO A 277 2.82 6.14 -1.52
N ILE A 278 3.32 5.45 -0.50
CA ILE A 278 4.61 5.72 0.13
C ILE A 278 5.60 4.64 -0.28
N SER A 279 6.67 5.04 -0.94
CA SER A 279 7.85 4.21 -1.13
C SER A 279 8.93 4.62 -0.14
N HIS A 280 9.77 3.68 0.30
CA HIS A 280 10.79 3.99 1.30
C HIS A 280 12.02 3.08 1.19
N ALA A 281 13.17 3.60 1.64
CA ALA A 281 14.34 2.77 1.89
C ALA A 281 14.13 1.87 3.10
N TRP A 282 14.87 0.77 3.17
CA TRP A 282 14.98 0.01 4.41
C TRP A 282 16.09 0.60 5.27
N VAL A 283 15.98 0.45 6.58
CA VAL A 283 17.12 0.58 7.48
C VAL A 283 17.60 -0.81 7.88
N ASP A 284 18.80 -0.89 8.46
CA ASP A 284 19.33 -2.15 8.96
C ASP A 284 18.36 -2.84 9.93
N GLU A 285 18.34 -4.17 9.95
CA GLU A 285 17.46 -4.96 10.82
C GLU A 285 17.63 -4.62 12.30
N ASN A 286 18.86 -4.35 12.74
CA ASN A 286 19.13 -3.94 14.12
C ASN A 286 18.58 -2.55 14.46
N ASN A 287 18.24 -1.76 13.45
CA ASN A 287 17.66 -0.42 13.59
C ASN A 287 16.15 -0.41 13.30
N ARG A 288 15.52 -1.58 13.12
CA ARG A 288 14.08 -1.72 12.97
C ARG A 288 13.42 -2.21 14.25
N VAL A 289 12.14 -1.93 14.38
CA VAL A 289 11.25 -2.45 15.41
C VAL A 289 9.95 -2.89 14.76
N ASP A 290 9.45 -4.03 15.21
CA ASP A 290 8.17 -4.60 14.80
C ASP A 290 7.08 -4.08 15.75
N VAL A 291 6.27 -3.13 15.26
CA VAL A 291 5.28 -2.42 16.07
C VAL A 291 3.91 -3.09 15.92
N GLU A 292 3.35 -3.52 17.05
CA GLU A 292 1.93 -3.91 17.15
C GLU A 292 1.07 -2.65 17.27
N THR A 293 0.24 -2.36 16.26
CA THR A 293 -0.50 -1.10 16.17
C THR A 293 -2.00 -1.29 15.93
N PRO A 294 -2.88 -0.49 16.55
CA PRO A 294 -4.31 -0.45 16.18
C PRO A 294 -4.55 -0.04 14.72
N ILE A 295 -3.59 0.62 14.06
CA ILE A 295 -3.73 1.12 12.69
C ILE A 295 -4.10 0.00 11.71
N ASN A 296 -3.45 -1.17 11.80
CA ASN A 296 -3.81 -2.36 11.00
C ASN A 296 -4.65 -3.38 11.80
N GLY A 297 -5.31 -2.95 12.87
CA GLY A 297 -6.10 -3.82 13.74
C GLY A 297 -5.27 -4.81 14.56
N LYS A 298 -3.95 -4.61 14.68
CA LYS A 298 -3.00 -5.57 15.31
C LYS A 298 -3.03 -6.94 14.62
N GLU A 299 -3.28 -6.96 13.31
CA GLU A 299 -3.32 -8.20 12.54
C GLU A 299 -1.92 -8.75 12.22
N TRP A 300 -0.91 -7.88 12.18
CA TRP A 300 0.50 -8.26 12.01
C TRP A 300 1.43 -7.16 12.56
N PRO A 301 2.66 -7.50 12.96
CA PRO A 301 3.67 -6.52 13.32
C PRO A 301 4.07 -5.65 12.12
N VAL A 302 4.25 -4.36 12.35
CA VAL A 302 4.63 -3.38 11.32
C VAL A 302 6.11 -3.01 11.48
N PRO A 303 7.01 -3.45 10.58
CA PRO A 303 8.43 -3.15 10.67
C PRO A 303 8.71 -1.70 10.28
N ILE A 304 9.15 -0.89 11.23
CA ILE A 304 9.55 0.52 11.01
C ILE A 304 10.90 0.82 11.66
N PRO A 305 11.61 1.90 11.27
CA PRO A 305 12.80 2.34 12.00
C PRO A 305 12.50 2.65 13.46
N LYS A 306 13.44 2.33 14.36
CA LYS A 306 13.32 2.58 15.82
C LYS A 306 13.12 4.05 16.18
N ASP A 307 13.62 4.94 15.34
CA ASP A 307 13.54 6.40 15.48
C ASP A 307 12.37 7.02 14.69
N ALA A 308 11.47 6.20 14.13
CA ALA A 308 10.30 6.66 13.37
C ALA A 308 8.99 6.42 14.13
N SER A 309 7.94 7.12 13.72
CA SER A 309 6.58 6.95 14.24
C SER A 309 5.56 7.00 13.09
N LEU A 310 4.60 6.07 13.11
CA LEU A 310 3.49 6.04 12.16
C LEU A 310 2.64 7.31 12.27
N ASP A 311 2.45 7.87 13.47
CA ASP A 311 1.67 9.09 13.63
C ASP A 311 2.38 10.32 13.06
N LEU A 312 3.71 10.37 13.12
CA LEU A 312 4.48 11.43 12.45
C LEU A 312 4.39 11.33 10.93
N ILE A 313 4.50 10.11 10.39
CA ILE A 313 4.30 9.85 8.96
C ILE A 313 2.90 10.29 8.53
N ARG A 314 1.87 9.95 9.33
CA ARG A 314 0.49 10.35 9.11
C ARG A 314 0.37 11.88 9.05
N ILE A 315 0.91 12.61 10.03
CA ILE A 315 0.88 14.07 10.07
C ILE A 315 1.52 14.66 8.80
N GLU A 316 2.66 14.13 8.38
CA GLU A 316 3.32 14.56 7.15
C GLU A 316 2.45 14.33 5.91
N MET A 317 1.81 13.16 5.80
CA MET A 317 0.91 12.86 4.68
C MET A 317 -0.32 13.77 4.67
N LEU A 318 -0.92 14.05 5.83
CA LEU A 318 -2.02 15.00 5.97
C LEU A 318 -1.61 16.40 5.49
N ASN A 319 -0.40 16.86 5.84
CA ASN A 319 0.19 18.13 5.38
C ASN A 319 0.54 18.16 3.88
N LEU A 320 0.58 17.01 3.21
CA LEU A 320 0.71 16.91 1.76
C LEU A 320 -0.64 16.86 1.04
N GLY A 321 -1.75 16.92 1.79
CA GLY A 321 -3.12 16.88 1.28
C GLY A 321 -3.61 15.47 0.95
N VAL A 322 -2.96 14.44 1.50
CA VAL A 322 -3.28 13.03 1.21
C VAL A 322 -4.36 12.54 2.18
N THR A 323 -5.42 11.93 1.65
CA THR A 323 -6.49 11.31 2.46
C THR A 323 -6.28 9.82 2.64
N TYR A 324 -5.86 9.14 1.58
CA TYR A 324 -5.57 7.71 1.57
C TYR A 324 -4.14 7.48 1.09
N THR A 325 -3.41 6.62 1.77
CA THR A 325 -2.08 6.19 1.34
C THR A 325 -2.01 4.67 1.28
N TRP A 326 -1.18 4.17 0.38
CA TRP A 326 -0.78 2.78 0.40
C TRP A 326 0.67 2.72 0.89
N LEU A 327 0.87 2.00 1.98
CA LEU A 327 2.16 1.74 2.58
C LEU A 327 2.27 0.22 2.73
N ASP A 328 3.25 -0.39 2.07
CA ASP A 328 3.43 -1.84 1.98
C ASP A 328 3.38 -2.54 3.35
N VAL A 329 4.12 -2.02 4.34
CA VAL A 329 4.19 -2.58 5.70
C VAL A 329 2.85 -2.55 6.46
N LEU A 330 1.93 -1.66 6.06
CA LEU A 330 0.58 -1.54 6.64
C LEU A 330 -0.51 -2.19 5.80
N CYS A 331 -0.37 -2.20 4.48
CA CYS A 331 -1.44 -2.57 3.56
C CYS A 331 -1.31 -4.02 3.05
N LEU A 332 -0.09 -4.57 3.08
CA LEU A 332 0.18 -5.99 2.85
C LEU A 332 0.39 -6.69 4.18
N ARG A 333 -0.20 -7.88 4.33
CA ARG A 333 0.02 -8.74 5.50
C ARG A 333 1.52 -9.05 5.62
N GLN A 334 2.14 -8.65 6.72
CA GLN A 334 3.55 -8.94 7.00
C GLN A 334 3.69 -10.28 7.69
N LYS A 335 4.92 -10.78 7.79
CA LYS A 335 5.22 -12.02 8.49
C LYS A 335 4.92 -11.87 9.98
N GLY A 336 4.16 -12.81 10.52
CA GLY A 336 3.81 -12.86 11.93
C GLY A 336 2.44 -12.26 12.23
N GLY A 337 1.98 -12.48 13.47
CA GLY A 337 0.64 -12.09 13.90
C GLY A 337 -0.43 -13.15 13.65
N PRO A 338 -1.69 -12.84 13.99
CA PRO A 338 -2.82 -13.72 13.73
C PRO A 338 -3.03 -13.98 12.23
N ARG A 339 -3.50 -15.18 11.91
CA ARG A 339 -3.85 -15.58 10.54
C ARG A 339 -2.70 -15.50 9.52
N GLU A 340 -1.48 -15.81 9.95
CA GLU A 340 -0.31 -15.96 9.08
C GLU A 340 -0.57 -16.96 7.92
N ASP A 341 -1.48 -17.93 8.11
CA ASP A 341 -1.96 -18.86 7.06
C ASP A 341 -2.49 -18.14 5.82
N LEU A 342 -3.07 -16.95 5.98
CA LEU A 342 -3.62 -16.16 4.87
C LEU A 342 -2.55 -15.43 4.06
N ARG A 343 -1.34 -15.23 4.60
CA ARG A 343 -0.34 -14.36 3.97
C ARG A 343 0.04 -14.85 2.58
N THR A 344 0.26 -16.15 2.43
CA THR A 344 0.61 -16.77 1.13
C THR A 344 -0.48 -16.55 0.09
N GLU A 345 -1.75 -16.76 0.43
CA GLU A 345 -2.87 -16.58 -0.51
C GLU A 345 -3.16 -15.10 -0.81
N GLU A 346 -3.01 -14.21 0.16
CA GLU A 346 -3.09 -12.77 -0.10
C GLU A 346 -1.94 -12.31 -1.02
N TRP A 347 -0.70 -12.70 -0.72
CA TRP A 347 0.49 -12.29 -1.49
C TRP A 347 0.45 -12.80 -2.93
N LYS A 348 -0.09 -14.01 -3.15
CA LYS A 348 -0.30 -14.58 -4.48
C LYS A 348 -1.01 -13.62 -5.43
N VAL A 349 -1.97 -12.85 -4.93
CA VAL A 349 -2.74 -11.88 -5.71
C VAL A 349 -2.20 -10.46 -5.53
N ASP A 350 -1.83 -10.06 -4.32
CA ASP A 350 -1.60 -8.65 -4.01
C ASP A 350 -0.17 -8.18 -4.37
N VAL A 351 0.86 -9.00 -4.17
CA VAL A 351 2.26 -8.64 -4.50
C VAL A 351 2.44 -8.30 -5.99
N PRO A 352 1.87 -9.06 -6.94
CA PRO A 352 1.90 -8.72 -8.37
C PRO A 352 1.27 -7.37 -8.74
N THR A 353 0.41 -6.82 -7.87
CA THR A 353 -0.31 -5.56 -8.12
C THR A 353 0.43 -4.32 -7.62
N ILE A 354 1.54 -4.48 -6.90
CA ILE A 354 2.30 -3.37 -6.29
C ILE A 354 2.62 -2.29 -7.34
N GLY A 355 3.19 -2.62 -8.49
CA GLY A 355 3.50 -1.60 -9.51
C GLY A 355 2.28 -0.80 -9.97
N TYR A 356 1.08 -1.39 -9.97
CA TYR A 356 -0.17 -0.71 -10.33
C TYR A 356 -0.59 0.34 -9.29
N VAL A 357 -0.28 0.11 -8.01
CA VAL A 357 -0.51 1.06 -6.90
C VAL A 357 0.24 2.37 -7.14
N TYR A 358 1.47 2.29 -7.67
CA TYR A 358 2.32 3.44 -7.94
C TYR A 358 2.09 4.02 -9.34
N TRP A 359 1.38 3.31 -10.20
CA TRP A 359 1.17 3.73 -11.59
C TRP A 359 0.36 5.03 -11.67
N TRP A 360 0.88 6.01 -12.41
CA TRP A 360 0.33 7.37 -12.53
C TRP A 360 0.14 8.13 -11.21
N ALA A 361 0.61 7.59 -10.09
CA ALA A 361 0.45 8.21 -8.78
C ALA A 361 1.47 9.32 -8.53
N ARG A 362 1.12 10.23 -7.62
CA ARG A 362 2.10 11.06 -6.91
C ARG A 362 2.64 10.23 -5.75
N VAL A 363 3.91 9.88 -5.81
CA VAL A 363 4.55 8.99 -4.84
C VAL A 363 5.31 9.82 -3.82
N VAL A 364 5.16 9.46 -2.55
CA VAL A 364 5.92 10.05 -1.47
C VAL A 364 7.08 9.10 -1.14
N ILE A 365 8.31 9.60 -1.17
CA ILE A 365 9.51 8.76 -1.11
C ILE A 365 10.36 9.13 0.10
N TYR A 366 10.55 8.19 1.03
CA TYR A 366 11.51 8.32 2.13
C TYR A 366 12.85 7.66 1.75
N LEU A 367 13.83 8.45 1.33
CA LEU A 367 15.12 7.92 0.85
C LEU A 367 16.05 7.44 1.97
N SER A 368 15.93 7.98 3.20
CA SER A 368 16.78 7.63 4.35
C SER A 368 16.15 6.61 5.32
N GLY A 369 15.00 6.05 4.94
CA GLY A 369 14.19 5.13 5.76
C GLY A 369 12.83 5.72 6.12
N LEU A 370 11.81 4.86 6.20
CA LEU A 370 10.42 5.24 6.43
C LEU A 370 10.26 6.18 7.63
N GLY A 371 9.66 7.36 7.41
CA GLY A 371 9.37 8.33 8.47
C GLY A 371 10.57 9.13 8.99
N ARG A 372 11.79 8.87 8.49
CA ARG A 372 13.00 9.54 8.96
C ARG A 372 13.26 10.84 8.20
N PRO A 373 13.92 11.82 8.84
CA PRO A 373 14.45 12.97 8.13
C PRO A 373 15.40 12.54 7.01
N LEU A 374 15.30 13.19 5.86
CA LEU A 374 16.23 13.01 4.76
C LEU A 374 17.62 13.45 5.21
N SER A 375 18.55 12.51 5.17
CA SER A 375 19.95 12.75 5.49
C SER A 375 20.82 11.85 4.63
N LEU A 376 22.03 12.32 4.34
CA LEU A 376 23.04 11.60 3.57
C LEU A 376 24.26 11.39 4.44
N LYS A 377 24.69 10.14 4.57
CA LYS A 377 25.94 9.73 5.20
C LYS A 377 26.82 9.00 4.19
N GLU A 378 28.11 8.94 4.51
CA GLU A 378 29.07 8.21 3.69
C GLU A 378 28.68 6.74 3.54
N GLY A 379 28.65 6.28 2.29
CA GLY A 379 28.22 4.93 1.92
C GLY A 379 26.70 4.73 1.79
N ASP A 380 25.84 5.71 2.11
CA ASP A 380 24.38 5.53 2.05
C ASP A 380 23.88 5.21 0.63
N LEU A 381 24.46 5.82 -0.40
CA LEU A 381 24.09 5.58 -1.81
C LEU A 381 24.54 4.20 -2.31
N GLU A 382 25.61 3.65 -1.73
CA GLU A 382 26.16 2.34 -2.11
C GLU A 382 25.58 1.19 -1.28
N SER A 383 24.86 1.51 -0.20
CA SER A 383 24.22 0.52 0.65
C SER A 383 23.16 -0.26 -0.11
N ASP A 384 23.10 -1.57 0.10
CA ASP A 384 22.03 -2.44 -0.44
C ASP A 384 20.64 -2.07 0.13
N ARG A 385 20.59 -1.27 1.19
CA ARG A 385 19.35 -0.74 1.78
C ARG A 385 18.90 0.57 1.13
N CYS A 386 19.78 1.21 0.36
CA CYS A 386 19.50 2.43 -0.36
C CYS A 386 18.28 2.29 -1.26
N TRP A 387 17.42 3.29 -1.27
CA TRP A 387 16.20 3.27 -2.08
C TRP A 387 16.49 2.97 -3.56
N PHE A 388 17.54 3.58 -4.13
CA PHE A 388 17.92 3.41 -5.55
C PHE A 388 18.35 1.99 -5.92
N ARG A 389 18.82 1.22 -4.94
CA ARG A 389 19.39 -0.11 -5.13
C ARG A 389 18.42 -1.24 -4.79
N ARG A 390 17.21 -0.95 -4.30
CA ARG A 390 16.24 -2.01 -3.99
C ARG A 390 15.53 -2.51 -5.25
N ALA A 391 15.30 -3.81 -5.36
CA ALA A 391 14.58 -4.40 -6.50
C ALA A 391 13.15 -3.85 -6.62
N TRP A 392 12.41 -3.85 -5.50
CA TRP A 392 11.01 -3.41 -5.47
C TRP A 392 10.81 -1.94 -5.86
N THR A 393 11.74 -1.05 -5.50
CA THR A 393 11.60 0.40 -5.78
C THR A 393 11.67 0.73 -7.28
N LEU A 394 12.07 -0.21 -8.14
CA LEU A 394 12.06 -0.04 -9.60
C LEU A 394 10.66 0.25 -10.15
N GLN A 395 9.63 -0.34 -9.55
CA GLN A 395 8.23 -0.14 -9.95
C GLN A 395 7.50 0.92 -9.09
N GLU A 396 8.17 1.49 -8.09
CA GLU A 396 7.57 2.40 -7.08
C GLU A 396 7.88 3.88 -7.36
N VAL A 397 8.18 4.20 -8.62
CA VAL A 397 8.71 5.51 -9.01
C VAL A 397 7.59 6.53 -9.28
N GLY A 398 6.43 6.06 -9.77
CA GLY A 398 5.26 6.86 -10.11
C GLY A 398 5.45 7.92 -11.20
N HIS A 399 4.42 8.76 -11.37
CA HIS A 399 4.40 9.84 -12.37
C HIS A 399 4.88 11.18 -11.79
N LYS A 400 4.54 11.46 -10.52
CA LYS A 400 5.07 12.61 -9.77
C LYS A 400 5.71 12.10 -8.48
N ARG A 401 6.71 12.81 -7.97
CA ARG A 401 7.47 12.41 -6.78
C ARG A 401 7.49 13.55 -5.77
N ILE A 402 7.45 13.20 -4.50
CA ILE A 402 7.74 14.08 -3.38
C ILE A 402 8.78 13.37 -2.54
N ILE A 403 9.90 14.03 -2.25
CA ILE A 403 10.85 13.51 -1.28
C ILE A 403 10.34 13.88 0.12
N ALA A 404 10.09 12.87 0.95
CA ALA A 404 9.60 13.03 2.31
C ALA A 404 10.74 13.06 3.32
N GLY A 405 10.41 13.48 4.53
CA GLY A 405 11.40 13.74 5.56
C GLY A 405 12.24 14.99 5.27
N ASP A 406 11.78 15.86 4.37
CA ASP A 406 12.53 17.04 3.96
C ASP A 406 12.70 18.04 5.13
N THR A 407 13.88 18.62 5.22
CA THR A 407 14.26 19.54 6.30
C THR A 407 14.87 20.79 5.69
N PRO A 408 14.68 21.99 6.27
CA PRO A 408 15.17 23.26 5.68
C PRO A 408 16.68 23.27 5.34
N ASP A 409 17.50 22.59 6.14
CA ASP A 409 18.96 22.48 5.92
C ASP A 409 19.35 21.12 5.28
N GLY A 410 18.38 20.47 4.63
CA GLY A 410 18.51 19.11 4.09
C GLY A 410 19.10 19.05 2.69
N PRO A 411 19.42 17.85 2.19
CA PRO A 411 20.03 17.65 0.87
C PRO A 411 19.25 18.24 -0.32
N MET A 412 17.92 18.38 -0.19
CA MET A 412 17.05 18.95 -1.22
C MET A 412 17.26 20.45 -1.45
N HIS A 413 17.84 21.16 -0.47
CA HIS A 413 18.05 22.61 -0.51
C HIS A 413 19.52 23.00 -0.70
N ALA A 414 20.40 22.03 -0.99
CA ALA A 414 21.79 22.30 -1.28
C ALA A 414 21.93 23.14 -2.57
N GLU A 415 22.81 24.14 -2.55
CA GLU A 415 23.09 24.98 -3.72
C GLU A 415 24.21 24.38 -4.58
N LEU A 416 24.16 24.69 -5.87
CA LEU A 416 25.22 24.36 -6.81
C LEU A 416 26.46 25.21 -6.52
N VAL A 417 27.63 24.58 -6.59
CA VAL A 417 28.93 25.25 -6.40
C VAL A 417 29.51 25.72 -7.73
N ASP A 418 29.12 25.10 -8.84
CA ASP A 418 29.56 25.47 -10.18
C ASP A 418 28.48 25.28 -11.26
N GLU A 419 28.75 25.81 -12.45
CA GLU A 419 27.88 25.67 -13.63
C GLU A 419 27.87 24.24 -14.21
N ASN A 420 28.73 23.33 -13.71
CA ASN A 420 28.81 21.94 -14.18
C ASN A 420 27.80 21.03 -13.44
N GLY A 421 26.99 21.57 -12.53
CA GLY A 421 26.02 20.81 -11.76
C GLY A 421 26.63 20.09 -10.55
N ASN A 422 27.79 20.53 -10.05
CA ASN A 422 28.40 19.97 -8.86
C ASN A 422 27.93 20.68 -7.59
N TYR A 423 27.88 19.92 -6.50
CA TYR A 423 27.54 20.37 -5.16
C TYR A 423 28.78 20.35 -4.26
N GLU A 424 28.65 20.87 -3.03
CA GLU A 424 29.74 20.95 -2.05
C GLU A 424 30.47 19.61 -1.86
N THR A 425 29.75 18.49 -1.95
CA THR A 425 30.32 17.15 -1.86
C THR A 425 30.02 16.31 -3.10
N GLU A 426 30.93 15.39 -3.42
CA GLU A 426 30.73 14.38 -4.46
C GLU A 426 29.50 13.51 -4.19
N MET A 427 29.20 13.25 -2.91
CA MET A 427 28.03 12.51 -2.48
C MET A 427 26.72 13.26 -2.79
N LEU A 428 26.66 14.56 -2.48
CA LEU A 428 25.50 15.40 -2.85
C LEU A 428 25.33 15.47 -4.37
N THR A 429 26.44 15.60 -5.10
CA THR A 429 26.44 15.56 -6.56
C THR A 429 25.89 14.24 -7.10
N SER A 430 26.33 13.12 -6.53
CA SER A 430 25.87 11.78 -6.89
C SER A 430 24.39 11.58 -6.55
N PHE A 431 23.95 12.08 -5.39
CA PHE A 431 22.54 12.05 -4.96
C PHE A 431 21.63 12.77 -5.95
N HIS A 432 21.95 14.02 -6.29
CA HIS A 432 21.15 14.81 -7.24
C HIS A 432 21.16 14.22 -8.66
N LYS A 433 22.30 13.68 -9.12
CA LYS A 433 22.36 12.93 -10.39
C LYS A 433 21.45 11.69 -10.38
N GLN A 434 21.38 10.95 -9.27
CA GLN A 434 20.47 9.82 -9.13
C GLN A 434 19.00 10.28 -9.12
N LEU A 435 18.68 11.41 -8.49
CA LEU A 435 17.35 12.03 -8.55
C LEU A 435 16.93 12.39 -9.98
N GLU A 436 17.79 13.10 -10.72
CA GLU A 436 17.55 13.46 -12.12
C GLU A 436 17.39 12.23 -13.02
N HIS A 437 18.21 11.19 -12.80
CA HIS A 437 18.10 9.94 -13.54
C HIS A 437 16.71 9.30 -13.35
N MET A 438 16.14 9.35 -12.14
CA MET A 438 14.77 8.87 -11.89
C MET A 438 13.72 9.67 -12.67
N GLU A 439 13.89 10.99 -12.80
CA GLU A 439 12.95 11.83 -13.55
C GLU A 439 12.95 11.49 -15.05
N GLY A 440 14.13 11.22 -15.61
CA GLY A 440 14.30 10.84 -17.02
C GLY A 440 13.75 9.46 -17.39
N THR A 441 13.73 8.50 -16.44
CA THR A 441 13.28 7.11 -16.67
C THR A 441 11.76 6.96 -16.74
N THR A 442 10.99 8.01 -16.42
CA THR A 442 9.51 8.05 -16.55
C THR A 442 9.00 7.95 -17.99
N ARG A 443 9.89 7.93 -19.00
CA ARG A 443 9.52 7.72 -20.39
C ARG A 443 9.34 6.23 -20.68
N SER A 444 8.07 5.85 -20.75
CA SER A 444 7.53 4.61 -21.26
C SER A 444 8.29 4.05 -22.49
N PHE A 445 8.25 2.72 -22.63
CA PHE A 445 8.60 1.92 -23.83
C PHE A 445 10.01 1.32 -23.98
N ARG A 446 10.95 1.52 -23.04
CA ARG A 446 12.29 0.90 -23.14
C ARG A 446 12.40 -0.40 -22.35
N LEU A 447 12.11 -1.53 -23.00
CA LEU A 447 12.27 -2.89 -22.45
C LEU A 447 13.60 -3.11 -21.70
N PHE A 448 14.72 -2.62 -22.26
CA PHE A 448 16.05 -2.86 -21.69
C PHE A 448 16.43 -1.94 -20.53
N GLY A 449 15.75 -0.80 -20.35
CA GLY A 449 16.03 0.12 -19.23
C GLY A 449 15.77 -0.56 -17.88
N PRO A 450 14.53 -0.98 -17.60
CA PRO A 450 14.20 -1.69 -16.36
C PRO A 450 15.02 -2.98 -16.17
N LEU A 451 15.35 -3.71 -17.24
CA LEU A 451 16.20 -4.90 -17.16
C LEU A 451 17.62 -4.56 -16.72
N ALA A 452 18.23 -3.51 -17.28
CA ALA A 452 19.55 -3.05 -16.90
C ALA A 452 19.55 -2.49 -15.46
N ASP A 453 18.54 -1.70 -15.11
CA ASP A 453 18.40 -1.16 -13.75
C ASP A 453 18.24 -2.27 -12.72
N MET A 454 17.46 -3.32 -13.03
CA MET A 454 17.28 -4.47 -12.14
C MET A 454 18.58 -5.26 -11.91
N GLN A 455 19.55 -5.23 -12.84
CA GLN A 455 20.83 -5.94 -12.67
C GLN A 455 21.63 -5.41 -11.48
N ASN A 456 21.57 -4.10 -11.23
CA ASN A 456 22.29 -3.42 -10.16
C ASN A 456 21.49 -3.34 -8.85
N ARG A 457 20.28 -3.92 -8.83
CA ARG A 457 19.39 -3.91 -7.67
C ARG A 457 19.46 -5.20 -6.85
N VAL A 458 19.25 -5.03 -5.55
CA VAL A 458 19.34 -6.04 -4.50
C VAL A 458 17.94 -6.36 -3.97
N SER A 459 17.72 -7.64 -3.67
CA SER A 459 16.50 -8.14 -3.03
C SER A 459 16.85 -9.14 -1.93
N THR A 460 15.94 -9.29 -0.96
CA THR A 460 16.08 -10.31 0.10
C THR A 460 15.76 -11.70 -0.46
N ASN A 461 14.65 -11.84 -1.19
CA ASN A 461 14.33 -13.05 -1.93
C ASN A 461 14.75 -12.87 -3.41
N PRO A 462 15.56 -13.76 -3.99
CA PRO A 462 15.93 -13.70 -5.41
C PRO A 462 14.74 -13.60 -6.38
N VAL A 463 13.60 -14.22 -6.05
CA VAL A 463 12.35 -14.17 -6.87
C VAL A 463 11.81 -12.74 -6.98
N ASP A 464 12.05 -11.88 -5.99
CA ASP A 464 11.55 -10.50 -5.98
C ASP A 464 12.13 -9.66 -7.13
N ARG A 465 13.32 -10.01 -7.65
CA ARG A 465 13.89 -9.33 -8.82
C ARG A 465 13.04 -9.61 -10.06
N VAL A 466 12.51 -10.83 -10.18
CA VAL A 466 11.61 -11.21 -11.27
C VAL A 466 10.25 -10.56 -11.07
N ALA A 467 9.72 -10.60 -9.84
CA ALA A 467 8.42 -10.01 -9.52
C ALA A 467 8.40 -8.48 -9.70
N GLY A 468 9.47 -7.78 -9.29
CA GLY A 468 9.62 -6.33 -9.48
C GLY A 468 9.72 -5.89 -10.94
N LEU A 469 10.02 -6.81 -11.87
CA LEU A 469 9.98 -6.56 -13.31
C LEU A 469 8.60 -6.78 -13.92
N ALA A 470 7.69 -7.51 -13.26
CA ALA A 470 6.44 -7.93 -13.85
C ALA A 470 5.57 -6.76 -14.32
N PHE A 471 5.52 -5.69 -13.52
CA PHE A 471 4.83 -4.47 -13.90
C PHE A 471 5.47 -3.77 -15.10
N CYS A 472 6.80 -3.60 -15.08
CA CYS A 472 7.55 -2.95 -16.15
C CYS A 472 7.43 -3.69 -17.51
N LEU A 473 7.19 -5.00 -17.47
CA LEU A 473 7.10 -5.87 -18.63
C LEU A 473 5.65 -6.22 -19.03
N TYR A 474 4.64 -5.63 -18.37
CA TYR A 474 3.21 -5.89 -18.58
C TYR A 474 2.85 -7.38 -18.49
N ALA A 475 3.45 -8.09 -17.55
CA ALA A 475 3.39 -9.55 -17.44
C ALA A 475 2.97 -9.99 -16.03
N GLN A 476 1.86 -9.43 -15.52
CA GLN A 476 1.37 -9.76 -14.19
C GLN A 476 0.93 -11.23 -14.11
N ARG A 477 1.43 -11.92 -13.09
CA ARG A 477 1.15 -13.32 -12.77
C ARG A 477 1.08 -13.47 -11.26
N ALA A 478 0.52 -14.59 -10.79
CA ALA A 478 0.56 -14.93 -9.38
C ALA A 478 2.00 -14.95 -8.84
N TYR A 479 2.17 -14.50 -7.60
CA TYR A 479 3.44 -14.54 -6.89
C TYR A 479 3.53 -15.76 -5.98
N HIS A 480 4.68 -16.43 -5.98
CA HIS A 480 4.95 -17.57 -5.13
C HIS A 480 6.37 -17.45 -4.58
N GLU A 481 6.50 -17.23 -3.26
CA GLU A 481 7.80 -17.06 -2.61
C GLU A 481 8.75 -18.25 -2.79
N SER A 482 8.18 -19.45 -2.97
CA SER A 482 8.90 -20.72 -3.09
C SER A 482 9.37 -21.04 -4.52
N GLU A 483 9.05 -20.21 -5.51
CA GLU A 483 9.53 -20.42 -6.88
C GLU A 483 11.06 -20.27 -6.97
N THR A 484 11.67 -20.93 -7.94
CA THR A 484 13.05 -20.60 -8.32
C THR A 484 13.07 -19.36 -9.20
N PRO A 485 14.14 -18.55 -9.21
CA PRO A 485 14.27 -17.41 -10.12
C PRO A 485 14.10 -17.80 -11.60
N GLU A 486 14.63 -18.96 -12.00
CA GLU A 486 14.54 -19.48 -13.36
C GLU A 486 13.09 -19.84 -13.75
N ASP A 487 12.36 -20.51 -12.86
CA ASP A 487 10.96 -20.86 -13.08
C ASP A 487 10.09 -19.59 -13.12
N ALA A 488 10.28 -18.68 -12.17
CA ALA A 488 9.59 -17.41 -12.11
C ALA A 488 9.85 -16.59 -13.39
N TRP A 489 11.11 -16.52 -13.86
CA TRP A 489 11.47 -15.80 -15.08
C TRP A 489 10.84 -16.44 -16.32
N THR A 490 10.92 -17.76 -16.45
CA THR A 490 10.30 -18.51 -17.56
C THR A 490 8.81 -18.24 -17.63
N ALA A 491 8.15 -18.27 -16.48
CA ALA A 491 6.73 -18.08 -16.39
C ALA A 491 6.33 -16.60 -16.60
N LEU A 492 7.18 -15.64 -16.21
CA LEU A 492 7.03 -14.22 -16.54
C LEU A 492 7.12 -13.99 -18.06
N VAL A 493 8.11 -14.57 -18.74
CA VAL A 493 8.25 -14.47 -20.20
C VAL A 493 7.04 -15.06 -20.91
N ASN A 494 6.50 -16.18 -20.42
CA ASN A 494 5.28 -16.77 -20.97
C ASN A 494 4.03 -15.87 -20.77
N ALA A 495 4.01 -15.09 -19.68
CA ALA A 495 2.94 -14.14 -19.38
C ALA A 495 3.01 -12.85 -20.23
N MET A 496 4.17 -12.53 -20.80
CA MET A 496 4.36 -11.28 -21.56
C MET A 496 3.49 -11.23 -22.82
N PRO A 497 2.92 -10.04 -23.14
CA PRO A 497 2.27 -9.80 -24.41
C PRO A 497 3.18 -10.12 -25.61
N ASP A 498 2.58 -10.54 -26.73
CA ASP A 498 3.32 -10.96 -27.94
C ASP A 498 4.32 -9.90 -28.41
N TYR A 499 3.96 -8.62 -28.33
CA TYR A 499 4.84 -7.52 -28.74
C TYR A 499 6.05 -7.34 -27.81
N MET A 500 5.93 -7.62 -26.51
CA MET A 500 7.06 -7.57 -25.56
C MET A 500 7.99 -8.76 -25.78
N ARG A 501 7.44 -9.96 -25.97
CA ARG A 501 8.21 -11.15 -26.35
C ARG A 501 8.96 -10.95 -27.67
N ALA A 502 8.30 -10.35 -28.67
CA ALA A 502 8.93 -10.00 -29.93
C ALA A 502 10.09 -9.01 -29.74
N LYS A 503 9.94 -7.99 -28.88
CA LYS A 503 11.04 -7.06 -28.57
C LYS A 503 12.23 -7.78 -27.92
N ILE A 504 12.01 -8.66 -26.93
CA ILE A 504 13.10 -9.46 -26.34
C ILE A 504 13.75 -10.31 -27.41
N LEU A 505 12.93 -11.00 -28.22
CA LEU A 505 13.42 -11.83 -29.30
C LEU A 505 14.28 -11.01 -30.26
N PHE A 506 13.74 -9.98 -30.91
CA PHE A 506 14.43 -9.25 -31.98
C PHE A 506 15.58 -8.36 -31.54
N LEU A 507 15.58 -7.87 -30.30
CA LEU A 507 16.56 -6.89 -29.83
C LEU A 507 17.64 -7.49 -28.91
N TYR A 508 17.47 -8.71 -28.40
CA TYR A 508 18.49 -9.33 -27.56
C TYR A 508 19.64 -9.90 -28.41
N PRO A 509 20.89 -9.46 -28.21
CA PRO A 509 21.99 -9.83 -29.10
C PRO A 509 22.55 -11.25 -28.86
N GLY A 510 22.23 -11.87 -27.71
CA GLY A 510 22.78 -13.15 -27.29
C GLY A 510 22.00 -14.36 -27.80
N VAL A 511 22.71 -15.46 -28.11
CA VAL A 511 22.07 -16.75 -28.41
C VAL A 511 21.58 -17.36 -27.10
N GLY A 512 20.32 -17.79 -27.05
CA GLY A 512 19.80 -18.57 -25.93
C GLY A 512 20.57 -19.89 -25.73
N LEU A 513 20.70 -20.32 -24.48
CA LEU A 513 21.39 -21.57 -24.09
C LEU A 513 20.53 -22.83 -24.30
N GLY A 514 19.26 -22.66 -24.68
CA GLY A 514 18.33 -23.76 -24.91
C GLY A 514 18.51 -24.48 -26.26
N CYS A 515 17.74 -25.55 -26.45
CA CYS A 515 17.74 -26.36 -27.67
C CYS A 515 17.27 -25.61 -28.93
N LYS A 516 16.57 -24.48 -28.78
CA LYS A 516 16.17 -23.57 -29.87
C LYS A 516 17.02 -22.31 -29.83
N LYS A 517 17.99 -22.19 -30.75
CA LYS A 517 18.90 -21.04 -30.87
C LYS A 517 18.29 -19.99 -31.79
N TRP A 518 18.12 -18.76 -31.29
CA TRP A 518 17.75 -17.60 -32.10
C TRP A 518 18.96 -16.65 -32.26
N ARG A 519 19.08 -15.98 -33.41
CA ARG A 519 20.03 -14.89 -33.68
C ARG A 519 19.36 -13.80 -34.53
N PRO A 520 19.58 -12.51 -34.24
CA PRO A 520 19.24 -11.45 -35.17
C PRO A 520 20.22 -11.52 -36.34
N ARG A 521 19.74 -11.74 -37.58
CA ARG A 521 20.56 -11.54 -38.77
C ARG A 521 20.57 -10.05 -39.09
N GLY A 522 21.56 -9.33 -38.58
CA GLY A 522 21.67 -7.88 -38.73
C GLY A 522 23.06 -7.30 -38.48
N SER A 523 24.13 -8.02 -38.82
CA SER A 523 25.44 -7.42 -39.05
C SER A 523 26.02 -8.07 -40.31
N ARG A 524 25.91 -7.37 -41.44
CA ARG A 524 26.78 -7.67 -42.57
C ARG A 524 28.20 -7.27 -42.16
N SER A 525 29.10 -8.19 -42.44
CA SER A 525 30.56 -8.09 -42.42
C SER A 525 31.12 -6.79 -42.94
#